data_AF-A0A1S1HJZ2-F1
#
_entry.id   AF-A0A1S1HJZ2-F1
#
_cell.length_a   1.000
_cell.length_b   1.000
_cell.length_c   1.000
_cell.angle_alpha   90.00
_cell.angle_beta   90.00
_cell.angle_gamma   90.00
#
_symmetry.space_group_name_H-M   'P 1'
#
loop_
_entity.id
_entity.type
_entity.pdbx_description
1 polymer ?
#
loop_
_entity_poly.entity_id
_entity_poly.type
_entity_poly.pdbx_seq_one_letter_code
_entity_poly.pdbx_strand_id
1 'polypeptide(L)' 'MQTLNINWLGSCDKCGCSELLVNTEKGNESFLYEDDEITCSECGLKGIVQIDDIGEDDDIGVAFASWNEE' A
#
# COMPACT_ATOMS: atom_id res chain seq x y z
N MET A 1 10.61 -12.16 0.08
CA MET A 1 10.51 -10.73 0.43
C MET A 1 11.17 -9.92 -0.66
N GLN A 2 10.43 -8.97 -1.21
CA GLN A 2 10.89 -8.02 -2.21
C GLN A 2 10.30 -6.64 -1.92
N THR A 3 11.00 -5.60 -2.38
CA THR A 3 10.51 -4.22 -2.31
C THR A 3 10.06 -3.78 -3.71
N LEU A 4 8.82 -3.34 -3.81
CA LEU A 4 8.20 -2.81 -5.01
C LEU A 4 8.09 -1.29 -4.89
N ASN A 5 8.32 -0.56 -5.98
CA ASN A 5 7.97 0.85 -6.06
C ASN A 5 6.68 0.99 -6.86
N ILE A 6 5.63 1.52 -6.24
CA ILE A 6 4.30 1.67 -6.84
C ILE A 6 3.76 3.08 -6.63
N ASN A 7 2.77 3.46 -7.44
CA ASN A 7 2.17 4.79 -7.40
C ASN A 7 0.63 4.81 -7.49
N TRP A 8 -0.01 3.64 -7.39
CA TRP A 8 -1.45 3.48 -7.56
C TRP A 8 -2.21 3.26 -6.25
N LEU A 9 -1.51 3.05 -5.13
CA LEU A 9 -2.11 2.71 -3.83
C LEU A 9 -2.62 3.95 -3.05
N GLY A 10 -2.36 5.14 -3.57
CA GLY A 10 -2.73 6.42 -2.96
C GLY A 10 -1.53 7.33 -2.74
N SER A 11 -1.72 8.38 -1.94
CA SER A 11 -0.68 9.35 -1.60
C SER A 11 -0.37 9.28 -0.10
N CYS A 12 0.85 9.69 0.26
CA CYS A 12 1.27 9.81 1.64
C CYS A 12 0.55 10.95 2.35
N ASP A 13 -0.09 10.65 3.49
CA ASP A 13 -0.84 11.65 4.27
C ASP A 13 0.03 12.78 4.84
N LYS A 14 1.33 12.53 5.01
CA LYS A 14 2.28 13.51 5.58
C LYS A 14 2.86 14.49 4.55
N CYS A 15 3.20 14.02 3.36
CA CYS A 15 3.89 14.85 2.34
C CYS A 15 3.18 14.93 0.98
N GLY A 16 2.12 14.16 0.77
CA GLY A 16 1.40 14.08 -0.50
C GLY A 16 2.12 13.32 -1.62
N CYS A 17 3.28 12.71 -1.34
CA CYS A 17 3.99 11.89 -2.34
C CYS A 17 3.18 10.65 -2.70
N SER A 18 3.08 10.33 -3.99
CA SER A 18 2.37 9.14 -4.46
C SER A 18 3.29 7.95 -4.73
N GLU A 19 4.62 8.13 -4.72
CA GLU A 19 5.57 7.02 -4.83
C GLU A 19 5.77 6.33 -3.49
N LEU A 20 5.44 5.05 -3.44
CA LEU A 20 5.45 4.24 -2.24
C LEU A 20 6.32 3.00 -2.45
N LEU A 21 7.15 2.71 -1.45
CA LEU A 21 7.93 1.47 -1.38
C LEU A 21 7.12 0.44 -0.57
N VAL A 22 6.72 -0.65 -1.21
CA VAL A 22 5.97 -1.72 -0.56
C VAL A 22 6.86 -2.93 -0.38
N ASN A 23 7.02 -3.38 0.86
CA ASN A 23 7.73 -4.60 1.21
C ASN A 23 6.72 -5.75 1.32
N THR A 24 6.80 -6.69 0.39
CA THR A 24 5.83 -7.78 0.27
C THR A 24 6.53 -9.14 0.10
N GLU A 25 5.88 -10.19 0.57
CA GLU A 25 6.34 -11.57 0.36
C GLU A 25 5.82 -12.19 -0.94
N LYS A 26 4.58 -11.86 -1.32
CA LYS A 26 3.84 -12.50 -2.42
C LYS A 26 3.32 -11.51 -3.46
N GLY A 27 3.26 -10.22 -3.11
CA GLY A 27 2.77 -9.16 -3.98
C GLY A 27 3.69 -8.88 -5.17
N ASN A 28 3.15 -8.19 -6.14
CA ASN A 28 3.81 -7.73 -7.36
C ASN A 28 3.31 -6.32 -7.72
N GLU A 29 3.79 -5.78 -8.84
CA GLU A 29 3.50 -4.40 -9.26
C GLU A 29 2.00 -4.11 -9.48
N SER A 30 1.16 -5.14 -9.62
CA SER A 30 -0.29 -5.03 -9.86
C SER A 30 -1.17 -5.55 -8.72
N PHE A 31 -0.63 -6.37 -7.82
CA PHE A 31 -1.39 -6.99 -6.73
C PHE A 31 -0.58 -6.95 -5.43
N LEU A 32 -1.22 -6.51 -4.36
CA LEU A 32 -0.68 -6.50 -3.01
C LEU A 32 -1.57 -7.32 -2.10
N TYR A 33 -1.08 -7.59 -0.89
CA TYR A 33 -1.80 -8.32 0.13
C TYR A 33 -1.98 -7.45 1.37
N GLU A 34 -3.02 -7.74 2.14
CA GLU A 34 -3.24 -7.14 3.45
C GLU A 34 -1.98 -7.27 4.33
N ASP A 35 -1.72 -6.22 5.11
CA ASP A 35 -0.55 -6.09 6.00
C ASP A 35 0.82 -5.99 5.30
N ASP A 36 0.90 -5.93 3.96
CA ASP A 36 2.15 -5.58 3.28
C ASP A 36 2.65 -4.21 3.76
N GLU A 37 3.93 -4.08 4.13
CA GLU A 37 4.46 -2.86 4.73
C GLU A 37 4.69 -1.78 3.67
N ILE A 38 4.26 -0.55 3.94
CA ILE A 38 4.43 0.61 3.06
C ILE A 38 5.43 1.57 3.69
N THR A 39 6.31 2.15 2.88
CA THR A 39 7.16 3.28 3.24
C THR A 39 7.06 4.36 2.17
N CYS A 40 6.76 5.59 2.55
CA CYS A 40 6.82 6.73 1.63
C CYS A 40 8.27 6.94 1.17
N SER A 41 8.50 6.99 -0.14
CA SER A 41 9.86 7.16 -0.70
C SER A 41 10.51 8.50 -0.32
N GLU A 42 9.69 9.54 -0.07
CA GLU A 42 10.17 10.90 0.19
C GLU A 42 10.36 11.20 1.68
N CYS A 43 9.31 11.00 2.49
CA CYS A 43 9.34 11.40 3.91
C CYS A 43 9.62 10.25 4.88
N GLY A 44 9.67 9.01 4.38
CA GLY A 44 9.93 7.82 5.19
C GLY A 44 8.79 7.42 6.13
N LEU A 45 7.61 8.07 6.04
CA LEU A 45 6.43 7.66 6.80
C LEU A 45 6.10 6.20 6.48
N LYS A 46 5.74 5.44 7.51
CA LYS A 46 5.39 4.04 7.39
C LYS A 46 3.88 3.83 7.44
N GLY A 47 3.43 2.77 6.79
CA GLY A 47 2.06 2.33 6.79
C GLY A 47 1.97 0.85 6.43
N ILE A 48 0.75 0.39 6.20
CA ILE A 48 0.44 -0.96 5.75
C ILE A 48 -0.61 -0.92 4.64
N VAL A 49 -0.62 -1.94 3.80
CA VAL A 49 -1.71 -2.16 2.84
C VAL A 49 -2.93 -2.66 3.61
N GLN A 50 -4.07 -2.03 3.39
CA GLN A 50 -5.38 -2.49 3.82
C GLN A 50 -6.20 -2.85 2.58
N ILE A 51 -7.08 -3.85 2.71
CA ILE A 51 -7.99 -4.28 1.66
C ILE A 51 -9.41 -4.01 2.13
N ASP A 52 -10.19 -3.24 1.35
CA ASP A 52 -11.61 -3.06 1.60
C ASP A 52 -12.43 -4.02 0.73
N ASP A 53 -13.31 -4.79 1.36
CA ASP A 53 -14.21 -5.74 0.71
C ASP A 53 -15.45 -4.98 0.19
N ILE A 54 -15.26 -4.14 -0.82
CA ILE A 54 -16.32 -3.31 -1.42
C ILE A 54 -17.05 -3.97 -2.59
N GLY A 55 -16.75 -5.23 -2.91
CA GLY A 55 -17.43 -5.99 -3.96
C GLY A 55 -18.64 -6.76 -3.44
N GLU A 56 -19.78 -6.68 -4.14
CA GLU A 56 -20.90 -7.63 -3.92
C GLU A 56 -20.55 -9.06 -4.39
N ASP A 57 -19.42 -9.21 -5.10
CA ASP A 57 -18.75 -10.46 -5.40
C ASP A 57 -17.54 -10.61 -4.45
N ASP A 58 -17.55 -11.65 -3.60
CA ASP A 58 -16.59 -12.01 -2.53
C ASP A 58 -15.09 -12.06 -2.94
N ASP A 59 -14.76 -11.86 -4.22
CA ASP A 59 -13.43 -12.10 -4.79
C ASP A 59 -12.68 -10.83 -5.24
N ILE A 60 -13.23 -9.61 -5.06
CA ILE A 60 -12.58 -8.35 -5.50
C ILE A 60 -12.48 -7.34 -4.34
N GLY A 61 -11.38 -7.42 -3.60
CA GLY A 61 -10.98 -6.40 -2.63
C GLY A 61 -10.22 -5.22 -3.28
N VAL A 62 -10.39 -4.01 -2.76
CA VAL A 62 -9.64 -2.82 -3.20
C VAL A 62 -8.55 -2.49 -2.20
N ALA A 63 -7.30 -2.49 -2.66
CA ALA A 63 -6.14 -2.17 -1.84
C ALA A 63 -5.92 -0.65 -1.73
N PHE A 64 -5.63 -0.18 -0.52
CA PHE A 64 -5.30 1.21 -0.23
C PHE A 64 -4.23 1.32 0.86
N ALA A 65 -3.50 2.44 0.88
CA ALA A 65 -2.47 2.70 1.86
C ALA A 65 -3.09 3.21 3.17
N SER A 66 -2.80 2.54 4.28
CA SER A 66 -3.13 3.02 5.63
C SER A 66 -1.86 3.46 6.33
N TRP A 67 -1.75 4.75 6.62
CA TRP A 67 -0.55 5.34 7.23
C TRP A 67 -0.61 5.27 8.75
N ASN A 68 0.52 4.98 9.39
CA ASN A 68 0.62 5.05 10.84
C ASN A 68 0.70 6.53 11.25
N GLU A 69 -0.24 6.99 12.06
CA GLU A 69 -0.15 8.31 12.71
C GLU A 69 1.04 8.27 13.69
N GLU A 70 2.13 8.99 13.38
CA GLU A 70 3.27 9.17 14.29
C GLU A 70 2.92 10.02 15.52
#